data_AF-A0A6C0KT40-F1
#
_entry.id   AF-A0A6C0KT40-F1
#
_cell.length_a   1.000
_cell.length_b   1.000
_cell.length_c   1.000
_cell.angle_alpha   90.00
_cell.angle_beta   90.00
_cell.angle_gamma   90.00
#
_symmetry.space_group_name_H-M   'P 1'
#
loop_
_entity.id
_entity.type
_entity.pdbx_description
1 polymer ?
#
loop_
_entity_poly.entity_id
_entity_poly.type
_entity_poly.pdbx_seq_one_letter_code
_entity_poly.pdbx_strand_id
1 'polypeptide(L)'
;MESPMLKMLKSKNPDKEYPSNTGQKWTDEEEILLLEELSKNIDIQLIAQYHNRTSGGINARRREIAYKLYNNNNSMEEIILKTKLDEDQIIETIKKLQNNPKKCKSVIEIKKPFSIESEIGEIKNDIKELKNTIKELVEMMKAVYEFEDA
;
A
#
# COMPACT_ATOMS: atom_id res chain seq x y z
N MET A 1 -1.81 5.26 -27.61
CA MET A 1 -0.60 5.26 -28.45
C MET A 1 0.18 3.98 -28.16
N GLU A 2 0.63 3.23 -29.17
CA GLU A 2 1.39 1.99 -28.95
C GLU A 2 2.75 2.26 -28.31
N SER A 3 3.16 1.42 -27.35
CA SER A 3 4.46 1.54 -26.71
C SER A 3 5.59 1.21 -27.70
N PRO A 4 6.81 1.78 -27.52
CA PRO A 4 7.96 1.41 -28.33
C PRO A 4 8.25 -0.11 -28.29
N MET A 5 8.03 -0.74 -27.13
CA MET A 5 8.20 -2.19 -26.97
C MET A 5 7.17 -2.98 -27.78
N LEU A 6 5.91 -2.56 -27.77
CA LEU A 6 4.85 -3.21 -28.55
C LEU A 6 5.12 -3.11 -30.06
N LYS A 7 5.54 -1.93 -30.54
CA LYS A 7 5.95 -1.73 -31.94
C LYS A 7 7.08 -2.67 -32.34
N MET A 8 8.12 -2.79 -31.50
CA MET A 8 9.24 -3.69 -31.73
C MET A 8 8.83 -5.18 -31.71
N LEU A 9 7.90 -5.57 -30.84
CA LEU A 9 7.44 -6.97 -30.76
C LEU A 9 6.64 -7.35 -32.01
N LYS A 10 5.73 -6.47 -32.44
CA LYS A 10 4.94 -6.64 -33.68
C LYS A 10 5.83 -6.70 -34.92
N SER A 11 6.88 -5.87 -35.00
CA SER A 11 7.79 -5.92 -36.15
C SER A 11 8.63 -7.22 -36.21
N LYS A 12 8.93 -7.82 -35.05
CA LYS A 12 9.67 -9.10 -34.98
C LYS A 12 8.77 -10.32 -35.18
N ASN A 13 7.51 -10.25 -34.76
CA ASN A 13 6.56 -11.35 -34.84
C ASN A 13 5.18 -10.81 -35.27
N PRO A 14 4.98 -10.55 -36.58
CA PRO A 14 3.77 -9.87 -37.07
C PRO A 14 2.50 -10.70 -36.87
N ASP A 15 2.60 -12.03 -36.91
CA ASP A 15 1.45 -12.94 -36.77
C ASP A 15 1.02 -13.17 -35.32
N LYS A 16 1.81 -12.67 -34.35
CA LYS A 16 1.51 -12.85 -32.93
C LYS A 16 0.69 -11.67 -32.43
N GLU A 17 -0.45 -11.98 -31.82
CA GLU A 17 -1.24 -10.99 -31.11
C GLU A 17 -0.61 -10.64 -29.75
N TYR A 18 -0.62 -9.35 -29.44
CA TYR A 18 -0.11 -8.80 -28.20
C TYR A 18 -1.15 -7.90 -27.57
N PRO A 19 -1.35 -7.97 -26.24
CA PRO A 19 -2.23 -7.05 -25.56
C PRO A 19 -1.81 -5.58 -25.76
N SER A 20 -2.77 -4.67 -25.88
CA SER A 20 -2.52 -3.26 -26.21
C SER A 20 -1.69 -2.52 -25.16
N ASN A 21 -1.73 -2.94 -23.88
CA ASN A 21 -0.93 -2.38 -22.79
C ASN A 21 0.46 -3.02 -22.65
N THR A 22 0.89 -3.85 -23.60
CA THR A 22 2.24 -4.42 -23.60
C THR A 22 3.30 -3.31 -23.58
N GLY A 23 4.20 -3.37 -22.59
CA GLY A 23 5.27 -2.39 -22.40
C GLY A 23 4.82 -1.01 -21.91
N GLN A 24 3.53 -0.80 -21.67
CA GLN A 24 3.02 0.41 -21.01
C GLN A 24 3.31 0.33 -19.51
N LYS A 25 3.60 1.48 -18.91
CA LYS A 25 3.68 1.60 -17.44
C LYS A 25 2.31 1.33 -16.83
N TRP A 26 2.28 0.86 -15.58
CA TRP A 26 1.07 0.78 -14.78
C TRP A 26 0.72 2.19 -14.29
N THR A 27 -0.57 2.56 -14.39
CA THR A 27 -1.08 3.77 -13.74
C THR A 27 -1.63 3.44 -12.36
N ASP A 28 -1.85 4.46 -11.54
CA ASP A 28 -2.37 4.28 -10.19
C ASP A 28 -3.83 3.81 -10.23
N GLU A 29 -4.63 4.34 -11.16
CA GLU A 29 -6.02 3.92 -11.37
C GLU A 29 -6.09 2.46 -11.82
N GLU A 30 -5.17 2.04 -12.70
CA GLU A 30 -5.08 0.66 -13.15
C GLU A 30 -4.70 -0.29 -12.01
N GLU A 31 -3.79 0.13 -11.11
CA GLU A 31 -3.44 -0.65 -9.93
C GLU A 31 -4.60 -0.77 -8.93
N ILE A 32 -5.36 0.32 -8.71
CA ILE A 32 -6.56 0.31 -7.86
C ILE A 32 -7.57 -0.71 -8.38
N LEU A 33 -7.87 -0.68 -9.69
CA LEU A 33 -8.78 -1.63 -10.31
C LEU A 33 -8.28 -3.08 -10.16
N LEU A 34 -6.99 -3.32 -10.39
CA LEU A 34 -6.39 -4.65 -10.19
C LEU A 34 -6.62 -5.16 -8.76
N LEU A 35 -6.41 -4.32 -7.74
CA LEU A 35 -6.61 -4.70 -6.34
C LEU A 35 -8.09 -4.97 -6.02
N GLU A 36 -9.01 -4.18 -6.58
CA GLU A 36 -10.45 -4.43 -6.45
C GLU A 36 -10.86 -5.77 -7.08
N GLU A 37 -10.34 -6.08 -8.27
CA GLU A 37 -10.64 -7.34 -8.96
C GLU A 37 -10.09 -8.55 -8.20
N LEU A 38 -8.87 -8.44 -7.65
CA LEU A 38 -8.29 -9.45 -6.77
C LEU A 38 -9.14 -9.65 -5.51
N SER A 39 -9.65 -8.57 -4.91
CA SER A 39 -10.52 -8.65 -3.73
C SER A 39 -11.81 -9.43 -3.99
N LYS A 40 -12.34 -9.33 -5.22
CA LYS A 40 -13.52 -10.04 -5.72
C LYS A 40 -13.21 -11.49 -6.14
N ASN A 41 -11.97 -11.95 -5.96
CA ASN A 41 -11.47 -13.26 -6.38
C ASN A 41 -11.69 -13.55 -7.88
N ILE A 42 -11.55 -12.53 -8.72
CA ILE A 42 -11.62 -12.68 -10.17
C ILE A 42 -10.38 -13.46 -10.65
N ASP A 43 -10.57 -14.37 -11.60
CA ASP A 43 -9.47 -15.17 -12.15
C ASP A 43 -8.40 -14.31 -12.85
N ILE A 44 -7.13 -14.68 -12.68
CA ILE A 44 -5.99 -13.92 -13.19
C ILE A 44 -5.99 -13.81 -14.72
N GLN A 45 -6.52 -14.80 -15.45
CA GLN A 45 -6.64 -14.68 -16.91
C GLN A 45 -7.69 -13.63 -17.30
N LEU A 46 -8.80 -13.58 -16.57
CA LEU A 46 -9.86 -12.62 -16.82
C LEU A 46 -9.43 -11.19 -16.46
N ILE A 47 -8.74 -11.01 -15.32
CA ILE A 47 -8.08 -9.75 -14.97
C ILE A 47 -7.11 -9.31 -16.08
N ALA A 48 -6.30 -10.24 -16.60
CA ALA A 48 -5.38 -9.92 -17.69
C ALA A 48 -6.10 -9.41 -18.94
N GLN A 49 -7.28 -9.97 -19.26
CA GLN A 49 -8.12 -9.50 -20.36
C GLN A 49 -8.68 -8.10 -20.09
N TYR A 50 -9.25 -7.83 -18.91
CA TYR A 50 -9.78 -6.51 -18.55
C TYR A 50 -8.73 -5.40 -18.64
N HIS A 51 -7.52 -5.70 -18.18
CA HIS A 51 -6.40 -4.77 -18.20
C HIS A 51 -5.67 -4.71 -19.55
N ASN A 52 -6.06 -5.52 -20.55
CA ASN A 52 -5.32 -5.68 -21.80
C ASN A 52 -3.82 -5.94 -21.58
N ARG A 53 -3.50 -6.83 -20.64
CA ARG A 53 -2.14 -7.26 -20.29
C ARG A 53 -2.02 -8.78 -20.37
N THR A 54 -0.82 -9.30 -20.20
CA THR A 54 -0.61 -10.75 -20.06
C THR A 54 -0.78 -11.15 -18.59
N SER A 55 -1.18 -12.39 -18.32
CA SER A 55 -1.23 -12.93 -16.95
C SER A 55 0.14 -12.87 -16.26
N GLY A 56 1.23 -13.03 -17.02
CA GLY A 56 2.58 -12.81 -16.52
C GLY A 56 2.81 -11.36 -16.04
N GLY A 57 2.26 -10.38 -16.76
CA GLY A 57 2.27 -8.97 -16.38
C GLY A 57 1.47 -8.69 -15.10
N ILE A 58 0.27 -9.28 -14.97
CA ILE A 58 -0.54 -9.21 -13.74
C ILE A 58 0.24 -9.78 -12.55
N ASN A 59 0.79 -10.99 -12.70
CA ASN A 59 1.57 -11.63 -11.63
C ASN A 59 2.84 -10.87 -11.27
N ALA A 60 3.52 -10.28 -12.27
CA ALA A 60 4.66 -9.41 -12.01
C ALA A 60 4.26 -8.19 -11.18
N ARG A 61 3.12 -7.56 -11.50
CA ARG A 61 2.64 -6.40 -10.75
C ARG A 61 2.22 -6.74 -9.33
N ARG A 62 1.48 -7.85 -9.14
CA ARG A 62 1.11 -8.36 -7.80
C ARG A 62 2.34 -8.51 -6.88
N ARG A 63 3.42 -9.08 -7.40
CA ARG A 63 4.69 -9.22 -6.67
C ARG A 63 5.34 -7.87 -6.36
N GLU A 64 5.32 -6.93 -7.30
CA GLU A 64 5.83 -5.57 -7.06
C GLU A 64 5.04 -4.86 -5.95
N ILE A 65 3.71 -4.97 -5.96
CA ILE A 65 2.83 -4.42 -4.91
C ILE A 65 3.13 -5.09 -3.57
N ALA A 66 3.26 -6.41 -3.52
CA ALA A 66 3.60 -7.13 -2.29
C ALA A 66 4.91 -6.62 -1.67
N TYR A 67 5.94 -6.40 -2.50
CA TYR A 67 7.20 -5.84 -2.04
C TYR A 67 7.06 -4.40 -1.51
N LYS A 68 6.26 -3.56 -2.17
CA LYS A 68 5.97 -2.19 -1.70
C LYS A 68 5.27 -2.19 -0.34
N LEU A 69 4.24 -3.02 -0.18
CA LEU A 69 3.52 -3.17 1.09
C LEU A 69 4.45 -3.66 2.21
N TYR A 70 5.31 -4.64 1.92
CA TYR A 70 6.33 -5.10 2.86
C TYR A 70 7.28 -3.98 3.29
N ASN A 71 7.80 -3.19 2.35
CA ASN A 71 8.67 -2.05 2.69
C ASN A 71 7.96 -0.96 3.49
N ASN A 72 6.64 -0.86 3.35
CA ASN A 72 5.79 0.02 4.14
C ASN A 72 5.36 -0.62 5.48
N ASN A 73 6.04 -1.67 5.93
CA ASN A 73 5.80 -2.38 7.19
C ASN A 73 4.38 -2.95 7.35
N ASN A 74 3.68 -3.27 6.25
CA ASN A 74 2.38 -3.96 6.33
C ASN A 74 2.59 -5.41 6.78
N SER A 75 1.58 -5.99 7.47
CA SER A 75 1.68 -7.37 7.96
C SER A 75 1.63 -8.39 6.81
N MET A 76 2.14 -9.60 7.04
CA MET A 76 2.09 -10.67 6.03
C MET A 76 0.64 -11.00 5.65
N GLU A 77 -0.27 -11.04 6.63
CA GLU A 77 -1.69 -11.29 6.42
C GLU A 77 -2.33 -10.23 5.52
N GLU A 78 -1.99 -8.95 5.73
CA GLU A 78 -2.49 -7.85 4.90
C GLU A 78 -1.99 -7.96 3.45
N ILE A 79 -0.71 -8.32 3.27
CA ILE A 79 -0.12 -8.49 1.95
C ILE A 79 -0.79 -9.65 1.21
N ILE A 80 -0.99 -10.79 1.89
CA ILE A 80 -1.71 -11.95 1.34
C ILE A 80 -3.13 -11.55 0.94
N LEU A 81 -3.85 -10.84 1.82
CA LEU A 81 -5.22 -10.42 1.58
C LEU A 81 -5.34 -9.53 0.32
N LYS A 82 -4.47 -8.52 0.20
CA LYS A 82 -4.49 -7.55 -0.90
C LYS A 82 -4.02 -8.15 -2.23
N THR A 83 -2.96 -8.95 -2.21
CA THR A 83 -2.29 -9.41 -3.43
C THR A 83 -2.71 -10.80 -3.88
N LYS A 84 -3.38 -11.56 -3.00
CA LYS A 84 -3.78 -12.96 -3.19
C LYS A 84 -2.61 -13.90 -3.49
N LEU A 85 -1.38 -13.47 -3.20
CA LEU A 85 -0.19 -14.31 -3.29
C LEU A 85 -0.12 -15.17 -2.03
N ASP A 86 0.42 -16.38 -2.16
CA ASP A 86 0.77 -17.18 -0.99
C ASP A 86 2.04 -16.63 -0.31
N GLU A 87 2.26 -17.07 0.93
CA GLU A 87 3.37 -16.61 1.76
C GLU A 87 4.73 -16.93 1.11
N ASP A 88 4.90 -18.11 0.51
CA ASP A 88 6.13 -18.52 -0.15
C ASP A 88 6.46 -17.60 -1.33
N GLN A 89 5.47 -17.26 -2.14
CA GLN A 89 5.61 -16.31 -3.24
C GLN A 89 6.02 -14.91 -2.77
N ILE A 90 5.48 -14.46 -1.64
CA ILE A 90 5.82 -13.16 -1.05
C ILE A 90 7.25 -13.18 -0.54
N ILE A 91 7.63 -14.22 0.23
CA ILE A 91 8.99 -14.39 0.76
C ILE A 91 10.01 -14.46 -0.38
N GLU A 92 9.72 -15.23 -1.43
CA GLU A 92 10.59 -15.34 -2.60
C GLU A 92 10.76 -13.97 -3.30
N THR A 93 9.67 -13.22 -3.42
CA THR A 93 9.66 -11.88 -4.01
C THR A 93 10.53 -10.90 -3.21
N ILE A 94 10.39 -10.88 -1.89
CA ILE A 94 11.18 -10.05 -0.99
C ILE A 94 12.67 -10.38 -1.12
N LYS A 95 13.03 -11.67 -1.04
CA LYS A 95 14.41 -12.14 -1.19
C LYS A 95 15.03 -11.74 -2.53
N LYS A 96 14.28 -11.88 -3.63
CA LYS A 96 14.76 -11.51 -4.97
C LYS A 96 15.02 -10.01 -5.12
N LEU A 97 14.17 -9.16 -4.54
CA LEU A 97 14.23 -7.71 -4.71
C LEU A 97 15.19 -7.02 -3.74
N GLN A 98 15.35 -7.54 -2.52
CA GLN A 98 16.38 -7.05 -1.58
C GLN A 98 17.79 -7.26 -2.14
N ASN A 99 18.03 -8.39 -2.81
CA ASN A 99 19.32 -8.70 -3.42
C ASN A 99 19.59 -7.93 -4.74
N ASN A 100 18.61 -7.19 -5.28
CA ASN A 100 18.78 -6.43 -6.52
C ASN A 100 17.96 -5.13 -6.54
N PRO A 101 18.38 -4.10 -5.77
CA PRO A 101 17.61 -2.87 -5.56
C PRO A 101 17.46 -2.00 -6.82
N LYS A 102 18.18 -2.29 -7.91
CA LYS A 102 18.16 -1.49 -9.15
C LYS A 102 16.85 -1.60 -9.95
N LYS A 103 15.94 -2.52 -9.60
CA LYS A 103 14.71 -2.79 -10.36
C LYS A 103 13.44 -2.04 -9.88
N CYS A 104 13.45 -1.43 -8.71
CA CYS A 104 12.33 -0.63 -8.19
C CYS A 104 12.68 0.85 -8.16
N LYS A 105 12.56 1.53 -9.30
CA LYS A 105 12.58 3.00 -9.38
C LYS A 105 11.31 3.49 -10.07
N SER A 106 10.18 3.37 -9.38
CA SER A 106 9.03 4.24 -9.62
C SER A 106 8.67 4.85 -8.27
N VAL A 107 9.28 6.01 -8.04
CA VAL A 107 8.92 6.94 -6.97
C VAL A 107 7.56 7.51 -7.33
N ILE A 108 6.56 7.29 -6.48
CA ILE A 108 5.58 8.32 -6.11
C ILE A 108 5.51 8.27 -4.59
N GLU A 109 6.04 9.34 -3.99
CA GLU A 109 5.75 9.74 -2.62
C GLU A 109 4.23 9.88 -2.49
N ILE A 110 3.62 8.94 -1.78
CA ILE A 110 2.34 9.24 -1.15
C ILE A 110 2.68 10.31 -0.09
N LYS A 111 2.12 11.50 -0.30
CA LYS A 111 2.24 12.68 0.54
C LYS A 111 2.20 12.31 2.03
N LYS A 112 3.30 12.64 2.71
CA LYS A 112 3.61 12.51 4.15
C LYS A 112 3.34 11.10 4.74
N PRO A 113 4.30 10.49 5.44
CA PRO A 113 3.93 9.51 6.44
C PRO A 113 3.02 10.27 7.40
N PHE A 114 1.74 9.89 7.45
CA PHE A 114 0.90 10.18 8.59
C PHE A 114 1.62 9.50 9.76
N SER A 115 2.50 10.26 10.41
CA SER A 115 3.32 9.77 11.50
C SER A 115 2.39 9.65 12.68
N ILE A 116 1.86 8.45 12.83
CA ILE A 116 1.08 8.04 13.98
C ILE A 116 1.86 8.39 15.26
N GLU A 117 3.20 8.38 15.23
CA GLU A 117 4.00 8.85 16.37
C GLU A 117 3.80 10.33 16.69
N SER A 118 3.66 11.20 15.69
CA SER A 118 3.39 12.64 15.89
C SER A 118 2.02 12.87 16.51
N GLU A 119 0.99 12.23 15.97
CA GLU A 119 -0.38 12.35 16.52
C GLU A 119 -0.50 11.75 17.91
N ILE A 120 0.14 10.60 18.17
CA ILE A 120 0.22 10.03 19.51
C ILE A 120 0.97 11.00 20.45
N GLY A 121 1.98 11.71 19.95
CA GLY A 121 2.70 12.74 20.70
C GLY A 121 1.80 13.90 21.10
N GLU A 122 1.02 14.43 20.16
CA GLU A 122 0.04 15.50 20.40
C GLU A 122 -1.05 15.05 21.38
N ILE A 123 -1.65 13.87 21.16
CA ILE A 123 -2.67 13.31 22.06
C ILE A 123 -2.11 13.10 23.48
N LYS A 124 -0.86 12.67 23.63
CA LYS A 124 -0.22 12.53 24.94
C LYS A 124 -0.04 13.87 25.65
N ASN A 125 0.25 14.94 24.91
CA ASN A 125 0.35 16.28 25.46
C ASN A 125 -1.03 16.79 25.90
N ASP A 126 -2.05 16.63 25.08
CA ASP A 126 -3.43 17.02 25.42
C ASP A 126 -3.93 16.28 26.67
N ILE A 127 -3.66 14.97 26.76
CA ILE A 127 -3.99 14.17 27.95
C ILE A 127 -3.25 14.68 29.19
N LYS A 128 -2.01 15.16 29.04
CA LYS A 128 -1.22 15.71 30.14
C LYS A 128 -1.79 17.04 30.63
N GLU A 129 -2.18 17.93 29.71
CA GLU A 129 -2.85 19.18 30.06
C GLU A 129 -4.19 18.92 30.75
N LEU A 130 -5.03 18.05 30.18
CA LEU A 130 -6.31 17.66 30.80
C LEU A 130 -6.13 17.12 32.22
N LYS A 131 -5.10 16.29 32.46
CA LYS A 131 -4.79 15.79 33.80
C LYS A 131 -4.42 16.89 34.78
N ASN A 132 -3.70 17.92 34.35
CA ASN A 132 -3.34 19.06 35.19
C ASN A 132 -4.59 19.89 35.53
N THR A 133 -5.43 20.21 34.54
CA THR A 133 -6.67 20.96 34.77
C THR A 133 -7.62 20.22 35.72
N ILE A 134 -7.75 18.89 35.57
CA ILE A 134 -8.56 18.07 36.48
C ILE A 134 -8.00 18.13 37.90
N LYS A 135 -6.66 18.10 38.06
CA LYS A 135 -6.02 18.19 39.37
C LYS A 135 -6.33 19.54 40.04
N GLU A 136 -6.20 20.64 39.31
CA GLU A 136 -6.52 21.99 39.82
C GLU A 136 -8.00 22.11 40.22
N LEU A 137 -8.92 21.57 39.40
CA LEU A 137 -10.35 21.53 39.73
C LEU A 137 -10.61 20.75 41.03
N VAL A 138 -9.98 19.59 41.20
CA VAL A 138 -10.11 18.79 42.43
C VAL A 138 -9.59 19.53 43.65
N GLU A 139 -8.48 20.27 43.52
CA GLU A 139 -7.94 21.10 44.61
C GLU A 139 -8.89 22.25 44.97
N MET A 140 -9.49 22.92 43.97
CA MET A 140 -10.51 23.94 44.22
C MET A 140 -11.76 23.37 44.88
N MET A 141 -12.24 22.21 44.45
CA MET A 141 -13.40 21.55 45.06
C MET A 141 -13.13 21.18 46.52
N LYS A 142 -11.93 20.64 46.84
CA LYS A 142 -11.54 20.36 48.22
C LYS A 142 -11.55 21.61 49.09
N ALA A 143 -11.01 22.71 48.60
CA ALA A 143 -11.03 23.97 49.32
C ALA A 143 -12.47 24.42 49.62
N VAL A 144 -13.39 24.34 48.65
CA VAL A 144 -14.82 24.68 48.87
C VAL A 144 -15.45 23.82 49.96
N TYR A 145 -15.21 22.51 49.96
CA TYR A 145 -15.71 21.62 51.02
C TYR A 145 -15.10 21.94 52.40
N GLU A 146 -13.83 22.31 52.48
CA GLU A 146 -13.18 22.73 53.72
C GLU A 146 -13.74 24.05 54.28
N PHE A 147 -14.36 24.91 53.45
CA PHE A 147 -15.03 26.14 53.87
C PHE A 147 -16.48 25.94 54.32
N GLU A 148 -17.17 24.88 53.89
CA GLU A 148 -18.55 24.60 54.30
C GLU A 148 -18.63 23.92 55.70
N ASP A 149 -17.54 23.30 56.15
CA ASP A 149 -17.44 22.62 57.45
C ASP A 149 -16.81 23.48 58.58
N ALA A 150 -16.56 24.78 58.34
CA ALA A 150 -15.97 25.74 59.29
C ALA A 150 -16.97 26.80 59.78
#